data_AF-A0A832AL87-F1
#
_entry.id   AF-A0A832AL87-F1
#
_cell.length_a   1.000
_cell.length_b   1.000
_cell.length_c   1.000
_cell.angle_alpha   90.00
_cell.angle_beta   90.00
_cell.angle_gamma   90.00
#
_symmetry.space_group_name_H-M   'P 1'
#
loop_
_entity.id
_entity.type
_entity.pdbx_description
1 polymer ?
#
loop_
_entity_poly.entity_id
_entity_poly.type
_entity_poly.pdbx_seq_one_letter_code
_entity_poly.pdbx_strand_id
1 'polypeptide(L)'
;MRRKSRRTEFGGIDMAPLSRLSNNEKRMRRLMFRLLLIFSVLFIVYAIFNSNSGFIQIYKLKKAQNELIATNHRLLVKLMNAEITKRRLHDDIGYLEYIARSKYNMSLPGEVIYRITE
;
A
#
# COMPACT_ATOMS: atom_id res chain seq x y z
N MET A 1 100.19 -12.80 4.31
CA MET A 1 98.94 -12.88 5.10
C MET A 1 97.74 -12.86 4.13
N ARG A 2 97.11 -14.02 3.87
CA ARG A 2 95.95 -14.16 2.96
C ARG A 2 94.73 -14.58 3.80
N ARG A 3 93.71 -13.73 3.94
CA ARG A 3 92.43 -14.11 4.56
C ARG A 3 91.42 -14.43 3.46
N LYS A 4 91.02 -15.70 3.42
CA LYS A 4 90.07 -16.31 2.48
C LYS A 4 88.65 -15.85 2.86
N SER A 5 87.99 -15.10 1.96
CA SER A 5 86.58 -14.73 2.10
C SER A 5 85.72 -15.98 2.01
N ARG A 6 85.00 -16.30 3.09
CA ARG A 6 84.00 -17.37 3.13
C ARG A 6 82.73 -16.86 2.45
N ARG A 7 82.49 -17.31 1.21
CA ARG A 7 81.13 -17.36 0.65
C ARG A 7 80.35 -18.36 1.49
N THR A 8 79.44 -17.87 2.32
CA THR A 8 78.36 -18.71 2.86
C THR A 8 77.19 -18.58 1.91
N GLU A 9 77.03 -19.62 1.11
CA GLU A 9 75.79 -19.97 0.44
C GLU A 9 74.72 -20.19 1.51
N PHE A 10 73.89 -19.17 1.74
CA PHE A 10 72.61 -19.37 2.41
C PHE A 10 71.53 -19.07 1.38
N GLY A 11 70.88 -20.15 0.95
CA GLY A 11 69.80 -20.14 -0.02
C GLY A 11 68.77 -19.09 0.34
N GLY A 12 68.48 -18.22 -0.63
CA GLY A 12 67.34 -17.33 -0.55
C GLY A 12 66.09 -18.17 -0.38
N ILE A 13 65.39 -17.98 0.73
CA ILE A 13 64.02 -18.47 0.87
C ILE A 13 63.20 -17.67 -0.13
N ASP A 14 62.69 -18.31 -1.17
CA ASP A 14 61.81 -17.69 -2.14
C ASP A 14 60.57 -17.13 -1.43
N MET A 15 60.56 -15.82 -1.16
CA MET A 15 59.44 -15.07 -0.58
C MET A 15 58.28 -14.87 -1.59
N ALA A 16 58.12 -15.79 -2.56
CA ALA A 16 57.05 -15.78 -3.53
C ALA A 16 55.64 -16.15 -3.01
N PRO A 17 55.45 -16.91 -1.90
CA PRO A 17 54.09 -17.31 -1.50
C PRO A 17 53.30 -16.19 -0.79
N LEU A 18 53.96 -15.20 -0.16
CA LEU A 18 53.25 -14.16 0.60
C LEU A 18 52.63 -13.06 -0.28
N SER A 19 53.22 -12.73 -1.43
CA SER A 19 52.68 -11.70 -2.33
C SER A 19 51.38 -12.12 -3.03
N ARG A 20 51.07 -13.43 -3.05
CA ARG A 20 49.81 -13.98 -3.60
C ARG A 20 48.61 -13.78 -2.67
N LEU A 21 48.83 -13.59 -1.38
CA LEU A 21 47.77 -13.35 -0.39
C LEU A 21 47.21 -11.91 -0.46
N SER A 22 48.07 -10.92 -0.69
CA SER A 22 47.67 -9.49 -0.73
C SER A 22 46.75 -9.15 -1.90
N ASN A 23 46.96 -9.75 -3.08
CA ASN A 23 46.04 -9.60 -4.21
C ASN A 23 44.68 -10.29 -3.96
N ASN A 24 44.66 -11.26 -3.04
CA ASN A 24 43.46 -11.98 -2.65
C ASN A 24 42.57 -11.14 -1.72
N GLU A 25 43.14 -10.28 -0.87
CA GLU A 25 42.38 -9.39 0.02
C GLU A 25 41.47 -8.42 -0.74
N LYS A 26 41.97 -7.78 -1.81
CA LYS A 26 41.16 -6.88 -2.64
C LYS A 26 40.06 -7.63 -3.42
N ARG A 27 40.33 -8.87 -3.85
CA ARG A 27 39.33 -9.73 -4.51
C ARG A 27 38.29 -10.23 -3.51
N MET A 28 38.70 -10.67 -2.33
CA MET A 28 37.84 -11.10 -1.23
C MET A 28 36.95 -9.96 -0.75
N ARG A 29 37.50 -8.75 -0.55
CA ARG A 29 36.72 -7.56 -0.16
C ARG A 29 35.64 -7.23 -1.19
N ARG A 30 35.96 -7.27 -2.49
CA ARG A 30 34.96 -7.07 -3.56
C ARG A 30 33.90 -8.18 -3.58
N LEU A 31 34.30 -9.43 -3.33
CA LEU A 31 33.37 -10.56 -3.25
C LEU A 31 32.42 -10.41 -2.05
N MET A 32 32.94 -10.00 -0.89
CA MET A 32 32.15 -9.74 0.32
C MET A 32 31.16 -8.60 0.11
N PHE A 33 31.59 -7.48 -0.49
CA PHE A 33 30.66 -6.38 -0.82
C PHE A 33 29.59 -6.81 -1.81
N ARG A 34 29.93 -7.64 -2.80
CA ARG A 34 28.96 -8.16 -3.77
C ARG A 34 27.96 -9.10 -3.09
N LEU A 35 28.41 -9.98 -2.20
CA LEU A 35 27.54 -10.85 -1.41
C LEU A 35 26.64 -10.07 -0.46
N LEU A 36 27.18 -9.05 0.21
CA LEU A 36 26.41 -8.19 1.11
C LEU A 36 25.34 -7.41 0.35
N LEU A 37 25.64 -6.90 -0.85
CA LEU A 37 24.66 -6.28 -1.73
C LEU A 37 23.54 -7.25 -2.13
N ILE A 38 23.91 -8.47 -2.54
CA ILE A 38 22.94 -9.50 -2.92
C ILE A 38 22.05 -9.87 -1.73
N PHE A 39 22.62 -10.04 -0.53
CA PHE A 39 21.86 -10.30 0.68
C PHE A 39 20.96 -9.13 1.08
N SER A 40 21.42 -7.89 0.93
CA SER A 40 20.62 -6.71 1.21
C SER A 40 19.41 -6.61 0.27
N VAL A 41 19.60 -6.85 -1.03
CA VAL A 41 18.50 -6.87 -2.00
C VAL A 41 17.54 -8.01 -1.70
N LEU A 42 18.04 -9.23 -1.44
CA LEU A 42 17.22 -10.37 -1.04
C LEU A 42 16.45 -10.12 0.25
N PHE A 43 17.05 -9.44 1.24
CA PHE A 43 16.38 -9.09 2.48
C PHE A 43 15.26 -8.07 2.25
N ILE A 44 15.48 -7.07 1.39
CA ILE A 44 14.44 -6.10 1.02
C ILE A 44 13.29 -6.80 0.28
N VAL A 45 13.61 -7.67 -0.68
CA VAL A 45 12.61 -8.46 -1.41
C VAL A 45 11.85 -9.37 -0.45
N TYR A 46 12.54 -10.11 0.42
CA TYR A 46 11.92 -10.95 1.43
C TYR A 46 11.04 -10.15 2.38
N ALA A 47 11.48 -8.97 2.82
CA ALA A 47 10.71 -8.08 3.68
C ALA A 47 9.45 -7.55 2.99
N ILE A 48 9.50 -7.26 1.68
CA ILE A 48 8.32 -6.85 0.91
C ILE A 48 7.34 -8.01 0.70
N PHE A 49 7.85 -9.19 0.31
CA PHE A 49 7.02 -10.36 -0.01
C PHE A 49 6.46 -11.08 1.23
N ASN A 50 7.17 -11.07 2.36
CA ASN A 50 6.67 -11.59 3.65
C ASN A 50 5.96 -10.52 4.49
N SER A 51 5.77 -9.29 4.00
CA SER A 51 5.00 -8.25 4.70
C SER A 51 3.49 -8.51 4.61
N ASN A 52 3.04 -9.60 5.21
CA ASN A 52 1.63 -9.79 5.53
C ASN A 52 1.18 -8.90 6.71
N SER A 53 2.02 -7.94 7.18
CA SER A 53 1.73 -7.19 8.42
C SER A 53 2.32 -5.77 8.56
N GLY A 54 3.07 -5.23 7.59
CA GLY A 54 3.88 -4.01 7.86
C GLY A 54 3.25 -2.68 7.47
N PHE A 55 3.07 -2.43 6.17
CA PHE A 55 2.81 -1.08 5.65
C PHE A 55 1.67 -1.01 4.64
N ILE A 56 1.66 -1.94 3.68
CA ILE A 56 0.60 -2.02 2.66
C ILE A 56 -0.75 -2.33 3.31
N GLN A 57 -0.76 -3.16 4.36
CA GLN A 57 -1.97 -3.48 5.10
C GLN A 57 -2.48 -2.29 5.91
N ILE A 58 -1.59 -1.50 6.53
CA ILE A 58 -1.97 -0.29 7.26
C ILE A 58 -2.61 0.74 6.29
N TYR A 59 -2.03 0.93 5.11
CA TYR A 59 -2.62 1.81 4.10
C TYR A 59 -3.98 1.31 3.62
N LYS A 60 -4.10 0.01 3.28
CA LYS A 60 -5.38 -0.60 2.90
C LYS A 60 -6.42 -0.47 4.00
N LEU A 61 -6.04 -0.68 5.26
CA LEU A 61 -6.92 -0.58 6.41
C LEU A 61 -7.37 0.86 6.66
N LYS A 62 -6.47 1.83 6.50
CA LYS A 62 -6.82 3.26 6.60
C LYS A 62 -7.79 3.68 5.50
N LYS A 63 -7.58 3.21 4.26
CA LYS A 63 -8.49 3.46 3.14
C LYS A 63 -9.87 2.86 3.43
N ALA A 64 -9.93 1.59 3.86
CA ALA A 64 -11.17 0.91 4.21
C ALA A 64 -11.91 1.62 5.36
N GLN A 65 -11.19 2.07 6.39
CA GLN A 65 -11.76 2.86 7.49
C GLN A 65 -12.42 4.14 6.97
N ASN A 66 -11.74 4.89 6.11
CA ASN A 66 -12.28 6.15 5.56
C ASN A 66 -13.51 5.90 4.68
N GLU A 67 -13.50 4.86 3.84
CA GLU A 67 -14.65 4.46 3.03
C GLU A 67 -15.85 4.05 3.89
N LEU A 68 -15.60 3.34 4.99
CA LEU A 68 -16.64 2.92 5.92
C LEU A 68 -17.26 4.11 6.65
N ILE A 69 -16.45 5.08 7.10
CA ILE A 69 -16.92 6.33 7.72
C ILE A 69 -17.76 7.14 6.73
N ALA A 70 -17.30 7.29 5.49
CA ALA A 70 -18.05 7.99 4.45
C ALA A 70 -19.39 7.31 4.15
N THR A 71 -19.41 5.98 4.12
CA THR A 71 -20.63 5.19 3.92
C THR A 71 -21.58 5.34 5.10
N ASN A 72 -21.08 5.32 6.34
CA ASN A 72 -21.87 5.54 7.54
C ASN A 72 -22.53 6.93 7.51
N HIS A 73 -21.79 7.99 7.21
CA HIS A 73 -22.35 9.34 7.05
C HIS A 73 -23.45 9.40 5.98
N ARG A 74 -23.25 8.77 4.82
CA ARG A 74 -24.28 8.71 3.77
C ARG A 74 -25.53 7.98 4.24
N LEU A 75 -25.38 6.89 5.00
CA LEU A 75 -26.50 6.14 5.55
C LEU A 75 -27.26 6.95 6.61
N LEU A 76 -26.55 7.65 7.49
CA LEU A 76 -27.18 8.55 8.48
C LEU A 76 -28.00 9.65 7.81
N VAL A 77 -27.46 10.30 6.78
CA VAL A 77 -28.20 11.31 6.01
C VAL A 77 -29.45 10.72 5.36
N LYS A 78 -29.33 9.52 4.76
CA LYS A 78 -30.49 8.82 4.18
C LYS A 78 -31.56 8.50 5.23
N LEU A 79 -31.14 8.05 6.41
CA LEU A 79 -32.05 7.71 7.51
C LEU A 79 -32.78 8.97 8.00
N MET A 80 -32.06 10.07 8.23
CA MET A 80 -32.65 11.34 8.64
C MET A 80 -33.65 11.86 7.60
N ASN A 81 -33.29 11.81 6.31
CA ASN A 81 -34.20 12.20 5.24
C ASN A 81 -35.44 11.30 5.18
N ALA A 82 -35.28 10.00 5.38
CA ALA A 82 -36.40 9.06 5.42
C ALA A 82 -37.31 9.34 6.62
N GLU A 83 -36.76 9.67 7.79
CA GLU A 83 -37.55 10.02 8.98
C GLU A 83 -38.31 11.34 8.78
N ILE A 84 -37.66 12.36 8.21
CA ILE A 84 -38.32 13.63 7.86
C ILE A 84 -39.45 13.37 6.86
N THR A 85 -39.19 12.58 5.83
CA THR A 85 -40.20 12.23 4.83
C THR A 85 -41.36 11.47 5.47
N LYS A 86 -41.08 10.50 6.35
CA LYS A 86 -42.09 9.76 7.10
C LYS A 86 -42.96 10.69 7.93
N ARG A 87 -42.35 11.64 8.67
CA ARG A 87 -43.10 12.64 9.46
C ARG A 87 -43.98 13.50 8.56
N ARG A 88 -43.44 14.04 7.46
CA ARG A 88 -44.24 14.81 6.50
C ARG A 88 -45.39 14.02 5.90
N LEU A 89 -45.17 12.74 5.60
CA LEU A 89 -46.25 11.88 5.06
C LEU A 89 -47.36 11.61 6.08
N HIS A 90 -47.05 11.64 7.37
CA HIS A 90 -48.00 11.39 8.45
C HIS A 90 -48.72 12.67 8.91
N ASP A 91 -47.97 13.77 9.06
CA ASP A 91 -48.44 14.99 9.71
C ASP A 91 -48.85 16.08 8.70
N ASP A 92 -48.42 16.00 7.43
CA ASP A 92 -48.68 17.02 6.39
C ASP A 92 -49.52 16.44 5.24
N ILE A 93 -50.82 16.71 5.29
CA ILE A 93 -51.79 16.29 4.27
C ILE A 93 -51.49 16.93 2.91
N GLY A 94 -51.01 18.19 2.88
CA GLY A 94 -50.67 18.88 1.64
C GLY A 94 -49.48 18.23 0.94
N TYR A 95 -48.49 17.77 1.72
CA TYR A 95 -47.37 16.99 1.18
C TYR A 95 -47.82 15.63 0.61
N LEU A 96 -48.76 14.95 1.27
CA LEU A 96 -49.34 13.70 0.77
C LEU A 96 -50.10 13.91 -0.54
N GLU A 97 -50.93 14.96 -0.62
CA GLU A 97 -51.69 15.33 -1.81
C GLU A 97 -50.76 15.69 -2.99
N TYR A 98 -49.69 16.44 -2.72
CA TYR A 98 -48.65 16.73 -3.70
C TYR A 98 -48.01 15.46 -4.26
N ILE A 99 -47.62 14.51 -3.40
CA ILE A 99 -47.06 13.21 -3.81
C ILE A 99 -48.09 12.40 -4.61
N ALA A 100 -49.35 12.36 -4.18
CA ALA A 100 -50.43 11.62 -4.82
C ALA A 100 -50.66 12.13 -6.26
N ARG A 101 -50.73 13.45 -6.45
CA ARG A 101 -50.87 14.06 -7.78
C ARG A 101 -49.62 13.93 -8.63
N SER A 102 -48.46 14.35 -8.13
CA SER A 102 -47.22 14.44 -8.92
C SER A 102 -46.61 13.08 -9.28
N LYS A 103 -46.58 12.15 -8.31
CA LYS A 103 -45.89 10.87 -8.47
C LYS A 103 -46.83 9.76 -8.92
N TYR A 104 -48.06 9.77 -8.41
CA TYR A 104 -49.03 8.70 -8.65
C TYR A 104 -50.16 9.08 -9.60
N ASN A 105 -50.24 10.34 -10.04
CA ASN A 105 -51.32 10.85 -10.90
C ASN A 105 -52.72 10.54 -10.34
N MET A 106 -52.86 10.56 -9.02
CA MET A 106 -54.15 10.44 -8.35
C MET A 106 -54.89 11.77 -8.49
N SER A 107 -56.16 11.73 -8.87
CA SER A 107 -57.05 12.89 -8.90
C SER A 107 -58.18 12.73 -7.89
N LEU A 108 -58.76 13.85 -7.48
CA LEU A 108 -60.00 13.79 -6.71
C LEU A 108 -61.15 13.24 -7.58
N PRO A 109 -62.19 12.66 -6.96
CA PRO A 109 -63.37 12.22 -7.70
C PRO A 109 -63.95 13.39 -8.54
N GLY A 110 -63.97 13.24 -9.87
CA GLY A 110 -64.46 14.26 -10.80
C GLY A 110 -63.37 15.18 -11.39
N GLU A 111 -62.11 15.05 -10.99
CA GLU A 111 -60.97 15.80 -11.53
C GLU A 111 -60.27 14.99 -12.65
N VAL A 112 -60.00 15.63 -13.79
CA VAL A 112 -59.35 15.01 -14.97
C VAL A 112 -57.91 15.50 -15.09
N ILE A 113 -56.95 14.57 -15.12
CA ILE A 113 -55.52 14.87 -15.31
C ILE A 113 -55.15 14.65 -16.79
N TYR A 114 -54.64 15.69 -17.44
CA TYR A 114 -54.12 15.59 -18.80
C TYR A 114 -52.62 15.27 -18.77
N ARG A 115 -52.22 14.17 -19.43
CA ARG A 115 -50.81 13.86 -19.70
C ARG A 115 -50.50 14.22 -21.15
N ILE A 116 -49.56 15.13 -21.35
CA ILE A 116 -49.04 15.46 -22.67
C ILE A 116 -47.89 14.48 -22.96
N THR A 117 -48.05 13.63 -23.97
CA THR A 117 -46.96 12.83 -24.56
C THR A 117 -46.57 13.47 -25.88
N GLU A 118 -45.30 13.83 -26.03
CA GLU A 118 -44.68 14.24 -27.31
C GLU A 118 -44.61 13.07 -28.31
#